data_AF-A0AAF0V2U6-F1
#
_entry.id   AF-A0AAF0V2U6-F1
#
_cell.length_a   1.000
_cell.length_b   1.000
_cell.length_c   1.000
_cell.angle_alpha   90.00
_cell.angle_beta   90.00
_cell.angle_gamma   90.00
#
_symmetry.space_group_name_H-M   'P 1'
#
loop_
_entity.id
_entity.type
_entity.pdbx_description
1 polymer ?
#
loop_
_entity_poly.entity_id
_entity_poly.type
_entity_poly.pdbx_seq_one_letter_code
_entity_poly.pdbx_strand_id
1 'polypeptide(L)'
;MAAHSIFTTTSTTNSFLYPISSSSSSPNINSSFHGVSLNVKSNFRQSLTLYAVNTPKPLTVFAATKKAVAVLKGNSNVEGVVTLSQDDDGPTTVNVRITGLAPGLHGFHLHEYGDTTNGCMSTGAHFNPNKLTHGAPGDEIRHAGDLGNIVANADGVAEATLVDNQIPLTGPNSVVGRALVVHELQDDLGKGGHELSLTTGNAGGRLACANKTQLVILRGSPAVWAWDFHVGGLKFKPLASESKGFAFWVELVAPGLPSAGVVGLTPI
;
A
#
# COMPACT_ATOMS: atom_id res chain seq x y z
N MET A 1 -47.65 -50.41 25.58
CA MET A 1 -47.95 -50.83 24.20
C MET A 1 -46.73 -50.49 23.35
N ALA A 2 -46.07 -51.54 22.80
CA ALA A 2 -45.04 -51.61 21.74
C ALA A 2 -43.94 -50.51 21.71
N ALA A 3 -42.63 -50.70 21.92
CA ALA A 3 -41.64 -51.74 21.59
C ALA A 3 -41.49 -52.03 20.08
N HIS A 4 -40.28 -51.77 19.53
CA HIS A 4 -39.54 -52.36 18.38
C HIS A 4 -38.46 -51.30 17.99
N SER A 5 -37.12 -51.40 18.14
CA SER A 5 -36.05 -52.41 18.01
C SER A 5 -35.57 -52.74 16.59
N ILE A 6 -34.33 -52.28 16.29
CA ILE A 6 -33.22 -52.89 15.49
C ILE A 6 -33.37 -52.77 13.94
N PHE A 7 -32.40 -52.29 13.15
CA PHE A 7 -31.15 -52.96 12.73
C PHE A 7 -30.04 -52.01 12.23
N THR A 8 -28.82 -52.42 12.56
CA THR A 8 -27.48 -52.04 12.04
C THR A 8 -27.22 -52.55 10.62
N THR A 9 -26.42 -51.84 9.81
CA THR A 9 -25.35 -52.44 8.97
C THR A 9 -24.21 -51.44 8.70
N THR A 10 -23.01 -51.84 9.10
CA THR A 10 -21.70 -51.41 8.57
C THR A 10 -21.44 -52.06 7.21
N SER A 11 -20.68 -51.41 6.31
CA SER A 11 -19.43 -51.96 5.74
C SER A 11 -18.93 -51.20 4.48
N THR A 12 -17.65 -50.81 4.54
CA THR A 12 -16.58 -50.88 3.52
C THR A 12 -16.61 -50.11 2.19
N THR A 13 -15.61 -49.22 2.09
CA THR A 13 -14.58 -49.06 1.04
C THR A 13 -14.99 -48.99 -0.44
N ASN A 14 -14.64 -47.88 -1.11
CA ASN A 14 -13.70 -47.94 -2.23
C ASN A 14 -13.12 -46.57 -2.58
N SER A 15 -11.79 -46.51 -2.50
CA SER A 15 -10.91 -45.55 -3.12
C SER A 15 -10.94 -45.68 -4.64
N PHE A 16 -11.16 -44.59 -5.38
CA PHE A 16 -10.62 -44.44 -6.73
C PHE A 16 -10.17 -43.00 -6.99
N LEU A 17 -8.84 -42.88 -7.03
CA LEU A 17 -8.06 -41.79 -7.59
C LEU A 17 -8.31 -41.75 -9.10
N TYR A 18 -8.65 -40.56 -9.62
CA TYR A 18 -8.56 -40.26 -11.06
C TYR A 18 -7.27 -39.48 -11.31
N PRO A 19 -6.27 -40.03 -12.03
CA PRO A 19 -5.24 -39.22 -12.64
C PRO A 19 -5.75 -38.71 -14.00
N ILE A 20 -5.73 -37.39 -14.16
CA ILE A 20 -5.91 -36.71 -15.45
C ILE A 20 -4.62 -36.90 -16.25
N SER A 21 -4.71 -37.67 -17.33
CA SER A 21 -3.64 -37.84 -18.32
C SER A 21 -3.68 -36.67 -19.31
N SER A 22 -2.79 -35.68 -19.17
CA SER A 22 -2.54 -34.65 -20.18
C SER A 22 -1.37 -35.06 -21.08
N SER A 23 -1.67 -35.72 -22.19
CA SER A 23 -0.71 -35.95 -23.29
C SER A 23 -0.67 -34.71 -24.19
N SER A 24 0.33 -33.84 -24.01
CA SER A 24 0.64 -32.78 -24.97
C SER A 24 1.66 -33.29 -26.00
N SER A 25 1.19 -33.85 -27.10
CA SER A 25 2.01 -34.13 -28.27
C SER A 25 2.13 -32.88 -29.14
N SER A 26 3.31 -32.26 -29.17
CA SER A 26 3.67 -31.22 -30.15
C SER A 26 3.83 -31.85 -31.53
N PRO A 27 3.19 -31.34 -32.60
CA PRO A 27 3.57 -31.74 -33.94
C PRO A 27 4.83 -30.97 -34.38
N ASN A 28 5.92 -31.71 -34.62
CA ASN A 28 7.07 -31.22 -35.37
C ASN A 28 6.67 -31.07 -36.84
N ILE A 29 6.70 -29.84 -37.36
CA ILE A 29 6.54 -29.59 -38.80
C ILE A 29 7.94 -29.68 -39.43
N ASN A 30 8.28 -30.86 -39.96
CA ASN A 30 9.41 -31.02 -40.87
C ASN A 30 8.90 -30.85 -42.31
N SER A 31 9.21 -29.72 -42.94
CA SER A 31 9.05 -29.57 -44.39
C SER A 31 10.38 -29.87 -45.09
N SER A 32 10.40 -31.00 -45.80
CA SER A 32 11.43 -31.36 -46.77
C SER A 32 11.12 -30.62 -48.08
N PHE A 33 11.89 -29.60 -48.42
CA PHE A 33 11.92 -29.06 -49.78
C PHE A 33 13.05 -29.72 -50.57
N HIS A 34 12.68 -30.52 -51.56
CA HIS A 34 13.58 -30.99 -52.60
C HIS A 34 14.03 -29.77 -53.43
N GLY A 35 15.32 -29.42 -53.32
CA GLY A 35 15.92 -28.31 -54.05
C GLY A 35 15.98 -28.61 -55.56
N VAL A 36 15.20 -27.86 -56.34
CA VAL A 36 15.49 -27.65 -57.76
C VAL A 36 16.44 -26.46 -57.84
N SER A 37 17.70 -26.70 -58.22
CA SER A 37 18.65 -25.62 -58.47
C SER A 37 18.30 -24.92 -59.78
N LEU A 38 17.70 -23.73 -59.68
CA LEU A 38 17.59 -22.80 -60.80
C LEU A 38 18.89 -21.98 -60.87
N ASN A 39 19.70 -22.26 -61.88
CA ASN A 39 20.92 -21.50 -62.19
C ASN A 39 20.53 -20.20 -62.90
N VAL A 40 20.27 -19.15 -62.12
CA VAL A 40 20.04 -17.79 -62.64
C VAL A 40 21.39 -17.07 -62.72
N LYS A 41 22.03 -17.13 -63.90
CA LYS A 41 23.14 -16.24 -64.23
C LYS A 41 22.61 -14.83 -64.43
N SER A 42 22.72 -14.00 -63.39
CA SER A 42 22.31 -12.59 -63.41
C SER A 42 23.49 -11.72 -62.98
N ASN A 43 24.08 -11.01 -63.95
CA ASN A 43 25.09 -9.97 -63.76
C ASN A 43 24.44 -8.65 -63.31
N PHE A 44 23.69 -8.68 -62.21
CA PHE A 44 23.06 -7.48 -61.67
C PHE A 44 23.77 -7.06 -60.38
N ARG A 45 24.53 -5.96 -60.43
CA ARG A 45 25.00 -5.28 -59.21
C ARG A 45 23.77 -4.71 -58.50
N GLN A 46 23.20 -5.46 -57.56
CA GLN A 46 22.22 -4.93 -56.64
C GLN A 46 22.94 -4.10 -55.58
N SER A 47 22.72 -2.79 -55.62
CA SER A 47 23.04 -1.90 -54.50
C SER A 47 22.16 -2.29 -53.33
N LEU A 48 22.76 -2.90 -52.30
CA LEU A 48 22.08 -3.27 -51.07
C LEU A 48 21.95 -2.01 -50.19
N THR A 49 20.80 -1.33 -50.25
CA THR A 49 20.51 -0.24 -49.33
C THR A 49 20.08 -0.85 -47.99
N LEU A 50 20.99 -0.85 -47.02
CA LEU A 50 20.71 -1.26 -45.64
C LEU A 50 19.80 -0.21 -44.98
N TYR A 51 18.52 -0.54 -44.79
CA TYR A 51 17.65 0.23 -43.90
C TYR A 51 18.05 -0.08 -42.45
N ALA A 52 18.52 0.93 -41.72
CA ALA A 52 18.76 0.80 -40.29
C ALA A 52 17.42 0.51 -39.60
N VAL A 53 17.27 -0.70 -39.06
CA VAL A 53 16.15 -1.05 -38.18
C VAL A 53 16.35 -0.25 -36.89
N ASN A 54 15.56 0.79 -36.70
CA ASN A 54 15.49 1.49 -35.42
C ASN A 54 14.90 0.51 -34.39
N THR A 55 15.76 -0.14 -33.62
CA THR A 55 15.34 -0.90 -32.44
C THR A 55 14.65 0.06 -31.48
N PRO A 56 13.38 -0.16 -31.09
CA PRO A 56 12.72 0.70 -30.12
C PRO A 56 13.53 0.67 -28.83
N LYS A 57 13.95 1.85 -28.38
CA LYS A 57 14.65 2.02 -27.11
C LYS A 57 13.74 1.45 -26.01
N PRO A 58 14.23 0.52 -25.16
CA PRO A 58 13.41 -0.03 -24.09
C PRO A 58 12.94 1.11 -23.20
N LEU A 59 11.61 1.26 -23.07
CA LEU A 59 11.01 2.20 -22.15
C LEU A 59 11.30 1.69 -20.74
N THR A 60 12.28 2.31 -20.08
CA THR A 60 12.52 2.07 -18.66
C THR A 60 11.35 2.69 -17.90
N VAL A 61 10.40 1.84 -17.48
CA VAL A 61 9.36 2.25 -16.52
C VAL A 61 10.08 2.40 -15.18
N PHE A 62 10.34 3.65 -14.80
CA PHE A 62 10.83 3.93 -13.45
C PHE A 62 9.67 3.65 -12.48
N ALA A 63 9.89 2.71 -11.54
CA ALA A 63 8.97 2.48 -10.44
C ALA A 63 8.75 3.81 -9.70
N ALA A 64 7.49 4.22 -9.59
CA ALA A 64 7.15 5.52 -9.03
C ALA A 64 6.81 5.36 -7.56
N THR A 65 7.79 5.60 -6.68
CA THR A 65 7.57 5.61 -5.23
C THR A 65 6.64 6.76 -4.86
N LYS A 66 5.49 6.42 -4.29
CA LYS A 66 4.53 7.36 -3.71
C LYS A 66 4.86 7.53 -2.23
N LYS A 67 4.79 8.76 -1.72
CA LYS A 67 4.93 9.02 -0.28
C LYS A 67 3.79 9.88 0.22
N ALA A 68 3.35 9.66 1.45
CA ALA A 68 2.38 10.52 2.10
C ALA A 68 2.79 10.79 3.54
N VAL A 69 2.31 11.89 4.09
CA VAL A 69 2.57 12.29 5.48
C VAL A 69 1.26 12.63 6.18
N ALA A 70 1.14 12.21 7.42
CA ALA A 70 0.07 12.54 8.33
C ALA A 70 0.67 13.11 9.62
N VAL A 71 0.33 14.35 9.96
CA VAL A 71 0.72 14.97 11.23
C VAL A 71 -0.45 14.83 12.19
N LEU A 72 -0.23 14.10 13.29
CA LEU A 72 -1.25 13.80 14.29
C LEU A 72 -1.26 14.89 15.36
N LYS A 73 -2.44 15.44 15.63
CA LYS A 73 -2.72 16.37 16.72
C LYS A 73 -4.07 16.03 17.32
N GLY A 74 -4.23 16.33 18.61
CA GLY A 74 -5.50 16.17 19.32
C GLY A 74 -5.73 17.29 20.33
N ASN A 75 -6.73 17.11 21.19
CA ASN A 75 -7.04 18.04 22.27
C ASN A 75 -6.13 17.87 23.49
N SER A 76 -5.32 16.80 23.51
CA SER A 76 -4.33 16.50 24.54
C SER A 76 -2.91 16.91 24.08
N ASN A 77 -1.90 16.58 24.90
CA ASN A 77 -0.49 16.77 24.55
C ASN A 77 0.04 15.69 23.59
N VAL A 78 -0.82 14.81 23.07
CA VAL A 78 -0.43 13.76 22.12
C VAL A 78 -0.23 14.37 20.74
N GLU A 79 0.96 14.16 20.18
CA GLU A 79 1.32 14.62 18.84
C GLU A 79 2.24 13.61 18.16
N GLY A 80 2.26 13.62 16.83
CA GLY A 80 3.13 12.72 16.09
C GLY A 80 3.19 12.99 14.61
N VAL A 81 4.09 12.29 13.94
CA VAL A 81 4.22 12.28 12.49
C VAL A 81 4.25 10.84 12.02
N VAL A 82 3.45 10.55 11.00
CA VAL A 82 3.40 9.26 10.34
C VAL A 82 3.71 9.46 8.87
N THR A 83 4.66 8.69 8.34
CA THR A 83 4.99 8.69 6.91
C THR A 83 4.59 7.37 6.29
N LEU A 84 3.97 7.44 5.12
CA LEU A 84 3.58 6.29 4.33
C LEU A 84 4.42 6.28 3.05
N SER A 85 4.85 5.11 2.60
CA SER A 85 5.48 4.95 1.29
C SER A 85 5.00 3.68 0.61
N GLN A 86 4.74 3.79 -0.69
CA GLN A 86 4.29 2.68 -1.52
C GLN A 86 5.05 2.71 -2.84
N ASP A 87 5.71 1.62 -3.17
CA ASP A 87 6.31 1.42 -4.49
C ASP A 87 5.26 0.78 -5.42
N ASP A 88 5.05 1.41 -6.58
CA ASP A 88 4.04 1.01 -7.56
C ASP A 88 2.68 0.74 -6.88
N ASP A 89 2.12 -0.46 -7.04
CA ASP A 89 0.87 -0.90 -6.38
C ASP A 89 1.13 -1.97 -5.31
N GLY A 90 2.35 -2.00 -4.75
CA GLY A 90 2.77 -2.93 -3.72
C GLY A 90 2.26 -2.58 -2.31
N PRO A 91 2.77 -3.26 -1.26
CA PRO A 91 2.44 -2.96 0.12
C PRO A 91 2.82 -1.52 0.50
N THR A 92 2.03 -0.89 1.38
CA THR A 92 2.36 0.41 1.96
C THR A 92 3.16 0.20 3.25
N THR A 93 4.35 0.79 3.31
CA THR A 93 5.13 0.90 4.55
C THR A 93 4.70 2.14 5.32
N VAL A 94 4.50 2.03 6.63
CA VAL A 94 4.05 3.09 7.52
C VAL A 94 5.05 3.25 8.66
N ASN A 95 5.76 4.38 8.72
CA ASN A 95 6.63 4.71 9.84
C ASN A 95 5.91 5.68 10.78
N VAL A 96 5.76 5.28 12.03
CA VAL A 96 5.01 5.99 13.06
C VAL A 96 5.98 6.53 14.11
N ARG A 97 5.85 7.81 14.45
CA ARG A 97 6.46 8.39 15.65
C ARG A 97 5.46 9.29 16.35
N ILE A 98 5.01 8.89 17.54
CA ILE A 98 4.02 9.61 18.34
C ILE A 98 4.57 9.78 19.76
N THR A 99 4.34 10.95 20.36
CA THR A 99 4.80 11.31 21.70
C THR A 99 3.64 11.79 22.58
N GLY A 100 3.83 11.75 23.90
CA GLY A 100 2.83 12.19 24.88
C GLY A 100 1.76 11.14 25.19
N LEU A 101 1.97 9.89 24.77
CA LEU A 101 1.09 8.76 25.08
C LEU A 101 1.33 8.27 26.51
N ALA A 102 0.35 7.57 27.08
CA ALA A 102 0.60 6.76 28.26
C ALA A 102 1.50 5.56 27.88
N PRO A 103 2.39 5.07 28.76
CA PRO A 103 3.14 3.85 28.46
C PRO A 103 2.22 2.65 28.24
N GLY A 104 2.46 1.86 27.19
CA GLY A 104 1.65 0.67 26.87
C GLY A 104 1.16 0.61 25.42
N LEU A 105 0.15 -0.22 25.20
CA LEU A 105 -0.45 -0.47 23.89
C LEU A 105 -1.54 0.54 23.58
N HIS A 106 -1.52 1.06 22.36
CA HIS A 106 -2.52 1.97 21.82
C HIS A 106 -3.01 1.48 20.47
N GLY A 107 -4.33 1.38 20.29
CA GLY A 107 -4.93 1.10 18.99
C GLY A 107 -4.55 2.17 17.97
N PHE A 108 -4.23 1.77 16.75
CA PHE A 108 -3.80 2.65 15.68
C PHE A 108 -4.53 2.28 14.40
N HIS A 109 -5.35 3.20 13.90
CA HIS A 109 -6.28 2.91 12.82
C HIS A 109 -6.28 4.01 11.76
N LEU A 110 -6.59 3.61 10.54
CA LEU A 110 -6.96 4.52 9.47
C LEU A 110 -8.49 4.67 9.45
N HIS A 111 -8.97 5.89 9.62
CA HIS A 111 -10.38 6.24 9.63
C HIS A 111 -10.86 6.70 8.25
N GLU A 112 -12.16 6.57 8.01
CA GLU A 112 -12.75 6.76 6.69
C GLU A 112 -12.57 8.19 6.15
N TYR A 113 -12.76 9.21 6.99
CA TYR A 113 -12.77 10.61 6.57
C TYR A 113 -11.58 11.38 7.11
N GLY A 114 -11.01 12.22 6.25
CA GLY A 114 -10.11 13.29 6.64
C GLY A 114 -10.84 14.55 7.11
N ASP A 115 -11.78 14.39 8.04
CA ASP A 115 -12.56 15.48 8.60
C ASP A 115 -12.25 15.63 10.10
N THR A 116 -11.70 16.78 10.46
CA THR A 116 -11.37 17.15 11.86
C THR A 116 -12.15 18.38 12.34
N THR A 117 -13.28 18.71 11.70
CA THR A 117 -14.14 19.84 12.08
C THR A 117 -14.72 19.68 13.49
N ASN A 118 -14.94 18.44 13.93
CA ASN A 118 -15.35 18.11 15.30
C ASN A 118 -14.27 17.26 16.01
N GLY A 119 -13.01 17.71 15.90
CA GLY A 119 -11.85 16.98 16.40
C GLY A 119 -11.74 15.60 15.74
N CYS A 120 -11.21 14.62 16.46
CA CYS A 120 -11.04 13.27 15.90
C CYS A 120 -12.34 12.48 15.76
N MET A 121 -13.48 12.98 16.25
CA MET A 121 -14.76 12.29 16.13
C MET A 121 -15.33 12.35 14.71
N SER A 122 -15.11 13.46 14.00
CA SER A 122 -15.60 13.63 12.62
C SER A 122 -14.85 12.78 11.59
N THR A 123 -13.76 12.09 11.97
CA THR A 123 -13.05 11.19 11.04
C THR A 123 -13.85 9.93 10.69
N GLY A 124 -15.00 9.69 11.34
CA GLY A 124 -15.87 8.57 11.05
C GLY A 124 -15.40 7.26 11.68
N ALA A 125 -15.83 6.12 11.12
CA ALA A 125 -15.41 4.78 11.54
C ALA A 125 -14.05 4.40 10.94
N HIS A 126 -13.56 3.20 11.25
CA HIS A 126 -12.38 2.64 10.57
C HIS A 126 -12.67 2.52 9.07
N PHE A 127 -11.66 2.74 8.24
CA PHE A 127 -11.80 2.60 6.78
C PHE A 127 -12.09 1.14 6.42
N ASN A 128 -13.29 0.89 5.90
CA ASN A 128 -13.80 -0.46 5.66
C ASN A 128 -14.49 -0.59 4.30
N PRO A 129 -13.72 -0.53 3.19
CA PRO A 129 -14.30 -0.62 1.84
C PRO A 129 -14.95 -2.00 1.57
N ASN A 130 -14.48 -3.05 2.26
CA ASN A 130 -14.93 -4.43 2.08
C ASN A 130 -16.11 -4.82 3.01
N LYS A 131 -16.53 -3.92 3.91
CA LYS A 131 -17.62 -4.13 4.87
C LYS A 131 -17.46 -5.38 5.73
N LEU A 132 -16.24 -5.64 6.18
CA LEU A 132 -15.92 -6.74 7.10
C LEU A 132 -16.06 -6.28 8.55
N THR A 133 -15.94 -7.20 9.51
CA THR A 133 -15.80 -6.85 10.93
C THR A 133 -14.35 -6.47 11.25
N HIS A 134 -14.14 -5.81 12.38
CA HIS A 134 -12.81 -5.46 12.88
C HIS A 134 -11.97 -6.71 13.21
N GLY A 135 -10.65 -6.61 13.05
CA GLY A 135 -9.70 -7.69 13.37
C GLY A 135 -8.24 -7.22 13.41
N ALA A 136 -7.29 -8.15 13.64
CA ALA A 136 -5.86 -7.84 13.61
C ALA A 136 -5.36 -7.61 12.17
N PRO A 137 -4.22 -6.90 11.95
CA PRO A 137 -3.68 -6.65 10.61
C PRO A 137 -3.38 -7.90 9.77
N GLY A 138 -3.08 -9.02 10.44
CA GLY A 138 -2.81 -10.31 9.83
C GLY A 138 -4.05 -11.18 9.61
N ASP A 139 -5.22 -10.78 10.11
CA ASP A 139 -6.45 -11.55 9.97
C ASP A 139 -7.07 -11.33 8.57
N GLU A 140 -7.68 -12.37 8.01
CA GLU A 140 -8.41 -12.27 6.73
C GLU A 140 -9.67 -11.39 6.87
N ILE A 141 -10.35 -11.51 8.01
CA ILE A 141 -11.52 -10.73 8.37
C ILE A 141 -11.06 -9.54 9.22
N ARG A 142 -10.96 -8.38 8.59
CA ARG A 142 -10.62 -7.10 9.24
C ARG A 142 -11.11 -5.93 8.41
N HIS A 143 -11.18 -4.75 9.01
CA HIS A 143 -11.25 -3.52 8.23
C HIS A 143 -9.89 -3.24 7.55
N ALA A 144 -9.93 -2.57 6.40
CA ALA A 144 -8.70 -2.14 5.72
C ALA A 144 -7.88 -1.18 6.58
N GLY A 145 -8.55 -0.36 7.40
CA GLY A 145 -7.91 0.58 8.31
C GLY A 145 -7.41 -0.01 9.63
N ASP A 146 -7.58 -1.32 9.88
CA ASP A 146 -7.10 -1.94 11.12
C ASP A 146 -5.58 -2.19 11.03
N LEU A 147 -4.79 -1.33 11.68
CA LEU A 147 -3.32 -1.44 11.74
C LEU A 147 -2.82 -1.99 13.09
N GLY A 148 -3.75 -2.37 13.98
CA GLY A 148 -3.48 -3.01 15.25
C GLY A 148 -2.97 -2.03 16.31
N ASN A 149 -1.99 -2.46 17.10
CA ASN A 149 -1.46 -1.66 18.20
C ASN A 149 -0.04 -1.15 17.92
N ILE A 150 0.24 0.08 18.40
CA ILE A 150 1.59 0.59 18.60
C ILE A 150 1.92 0.59 20.10
N VAL A 151 3.21 0.52 20.43
CA VAL A 151 3.68 0.47 21.82
C VAL A 151 4.39 1.76 22.18
N ALA A 152 3.86 2.48 23.17
CA ALA A 152 4.53 3.62 23.78
C ALA A 152 5.44 3.14 24.92
N ASN A 153 6.67 3.64 24.94
CA ASN A 153 7.65 3.37 25.99
C ASN A 153 7.35 4.17 27.28
N ALA A 154 8.21 4.05 28.29
CA ALA A 154 8.06 4.75 29.58
C ALA A 154 8.08 6.29 29.46
N ASP A 155 8.69 6.83 28.41
CA ASP A 155 8.72 8.27 28.12
C ASP A 155 7.48 8.74 27.31
N GLY A 156 6.52 7.84 27.07
CA GLY A 156 5.32 8.12 26.28
C GLY A 156 5.58 8.26 24.78
N VAL A 157 6.65 7.64 24.28
CA VAL A 157 7.05 7.67 22.86
C VAL A 157 6.77 6.30 22.22
N ALA A 158 5.97 6.30 21.16
CA ALA A 158 5.74 5.15 20.30
C ALA A 158 6.44 5.34 18.95
N GLU A 159 7.39 4.46 18.64
CA GLU A 159 8.06 4.37 17.34
C GLU A 159 7.83 2.99 16.74
N ALA A 160 7.26 2.93 15.54
CA ALA A 160 6.92 1.67 14.88
C ALA A 160 7.11 1.76 13.36
N THR A 161 7.38 0.62 12.73
CA THR A 161 7.31 0.46 11.28
C THR A 161 6.37 -0.69 10.97
N LEU A 162 5.29 -0.38 10.25
CA LEU A 162 4.26 -1.34 9.84
C LEU A 162 4.29 -1.49 8.33
N VAL A 163 3.86 -2.64 7.82
CA VAL A 163 3.69 -2.88 6.39
C VAL A 163 2.32 -3.51 6.18
N ASP A 164 1.49 -2.92 5.33
CA ASP A 164 0.10 -3.34 5.12
C ASP A 164 -0.32 -3.26 3.64
N ASN A 165 -1.13 -4.22 3.20
CA ASN A 165 -1.57 -4.38 1.80
C ASN A 165 -2.95 -3.77 1.50
N GLN A 166 -3.68 -3.27 2.50
CA GLN A 166 -5.06 -2.79 2.37
C GLN A 166 -5.19 -1.25 2.42
N ILE A 167 -4.07 -0.53 2.60
CA ILE A 167 -4.02 0.94 2.66
C ILE A 167 -3.18 1.54 1.52
N PRO A 168 -3.57 1.35 0.24
CA PRO A 168 -2.82 1.85 -0.90
C PRO A 168 -2.84 3.39 -0.94
N LEU A 169 -1.82 4.00 -1.54
CA LEU A 169 -1.76 5.45 -1.76
C LEU A 169 -2.41 5.88 -3.09
N THR A 170 -2.81 4.93 -3.94
CA THR A 170 -3.50 5.18 -5.22
C THR A 170 -4.65 4.20 -5.46
N GLY A 171 -5.43 4.46 -6.50
CA GLY A 171 -6.55 3.61 -6.90
C GLY A 171 -7.83 3.84 -6.08
N PRO A 172 -8.85 2.98 -6.26
CA PRO A 172 -10.18 3.18 -5.67
C PRO A 172 -10.19 3.22 -4.14
N ASN A 173 -9.30 2.45 -3.51
CA ASN A 173 -9.17 2.36 -2.06
C ASN A 173 -8.04 3.26 -1.52
N SER A 174 -7.60 4.27 -2.30
CA SER A 174 -6.55 5.18 -1.84
C SER A 174 -6.89 5.77 -0.47
N VAL A 175 -5.88 5.84 0.39
CA VAL A 175 -5.99 6.42 1.73
C VAL A 175 -5.59 7.89 1.79
N VAL A 176 -5.21 8.47 0.65
CA VAL A 176 -4.95 9.91 0.53
C VAL A 176 -6.24 10.68 0.81
N GLY A 177 -6.15 11.70 1.66
CA GLY A 177 -7.31 12.47 2.12
C GLY A 177 -8.11 11.83 3.24
N ARG A 178 -7.70 10.66 3.75
CA ARG A 178 -8.26 10.02 4.95
C ARG A 178 -7.45 10.39 6.20
N ALA A 179 -7.86 9.92 7.38
CA ALA A 179 -7.21 10.26 8.65
C ALA A 179 -6.58 9.03 9.31
N LEU A 180 -5.35 9.17 9.82
CA LEU A 180 -4.80 8.23 10.81
C LEU A 180 -5.17 8.70 12.22
N VAL A 181 -5.48 7.76 13.10
CA VAL A 181 -5.92 8.01 14.48
C VAL A 181 -5.19 7.08 15.43
N VAL A 182 -4.70 7.63 16.54
CA VAL A 182 -4.20 6.87 17.69
C VAL A 182 -5.23 6.92 18.82
N HIS A 183 -5.51 5.76 19.39
CA HIS A 183 -6.53 5.55 20.40
C HIS A 183 -5.97 5.53 21.82
N GLU A 184 -6.86 5.70 22.80
CA GLU A 184 -6.52 5.77 24.21
C GLU A 184 -6.12 4.42 24.80
N LEU A 185 -6.85 3.37 24.44
CA LEU A 185 -6.67 2.03 24.97
C LEU A 185 -6.05 1.11 23.93
N GLN A 186 -5.65 -0.06 24.41
CA GLN A 186 -5.31 -1.19 23.56
C GLN A 186 -6.49 -1.60 22.70
N ASP A 187 -6.22 -1.83 21.42
CA ASP A 187 -7.09 -2.55 20.51
C ASP A 187 -7.06 -4.05 20.84
N ASP A 188 -8.23 -4.63 21.12
CA ASP A 188 -8.44 -6.05 21.42
C ASP A 188 -8.42 -6.98 20.19
N LEU A 189 -8.25 -6.41 19.00
CA LEU A 189 -8.11 -7.10 17.72
C LEU A 189 -9.33 -7.96 17.35
N GLY A 190 -10.51 -7.58 17.83
CA GLY A 190 -11.75 -8.34 17.65
C GLY A 190 -11.87 -9.56 18.57
N LYS A 191 -10.94 -9.72 19.52
CA LYS A 191 -10.78 -10.94 20.35
C LYS A 191 -11.10 -10.71 21.82
N GLY A 192 -11.54 -9.51 22.19
CA GLY A 192 -11.84 -9.13 23.58
C GLY A 192 -13.20 -9.59 24.12
N GLY A 193 -14.13 -10.02 23.27
CA GLY A 193 -15.48 -10.44 23.68
C GLY A 193 -16.39 -9.31 24.17
N HIS A 194 -16.01 -8.06 23.92
CA HIS A 194 -16.82 -6.87 24.19
C HIS A 194 -17.75 -6.57 23.00
N GLU A 195 -18.86 -5.87 23.23
CA GLU A 195 -19.80 -5.49 22.15
C GLU A 195 -19.14 -4.63 21.05
N LEU A 196 -18.08 -3.90 21.42
CA LEU A 196 -17.29 -3.07 20.51
C LEU A 196 -16.07 -3.79 19.91
N SER A 197 -15.76 -5.02 20.32
CA SER A 197 -14.58 -5.74 19.82
C SER A 197 -14.63 -5.88 18.29
N LEU A 198 -15.77 -6.32 17.74
CA LEU A 198 -15.92 -6.53 16.29
C LEU A 198 -16.15 -5.25 15.47
N THR A 199 -16.14 -4.07 16.11
CA THR A 199 -16.34 -2.78 15.43
C THR A 199 -15.15 -1.83 15.58
N THR A 200 -14.63 -1.65 16.79
CA THR A 200 -13.54 -0.69 17.08
C THR A 200 -12.37 -1.30 17.83
N GLY A 201 -12.39 -2.61 18.05
CA GLY A 201 -11.40 -3.27 18.90
C GLY A 201 -11.47 -2.82 20.36
N ASN A 202 -12.58 -2.18 20.76
CA ASN A 202 -12.77 -1.57 22.08
C ASN A 202 -11.62 -0.62 22.51
N ALA A 203 -10.98 0.06 21.57
CA ALA A 203 -9.78 0.87 21.81
C ALA A 203 -10.03 2.22 22.54
N GLY A 204 -11.26 2.51 22.97
CA GLY A 204 -11.58 3.73 23.72
C GLY A 204 -11.46 5.03 22.91
N GLY A 205 -11.07 6.12 23.60
CA GLY A 205 -11.05 7.48 23.04
C GLY A 205 -10.07 7.67 21.88
N ARG A 206 -10.24 8.76 21.12
CA ARG A 206 -9.37 9.15 19.99
C ARG A 206 -8.43 10.27 20.44
N LEU A 207 -7.18 9.92 20.78
CA LEU A 207 -6.26 10.86 21.42
C LEU A 207 -5.73 11.93 20.45
N ALA A 208 -5.34 11.51 19.24
CA ALA A 208 -4.86 12.40 18.20
C ALA A 208 -5.17 11.83 16.81
N CYS A 209 -5.34 12.71 15.84
CA CYS A 209 -5.65 12.35 14.46
C CYS A 209 -5.02 13.34 13.47
N ALA A 210 -4.88 12.91 12.23
CA ALA A 210 -4.45 13.78 11.13
C ALA A 210 -5.66 14.26 10.33
N ASN A 211 -5.69 15.54 9.93
CA ASN A 211 -6.80 16.05 9.14
C ASN A 211 -6.91 15.35 7.79
N LYS A 212 -5.81 15.16 7.07
CA LYS A 212 -5.75 14.54 5.74
C LYS A 212 -4.35 13.98 5.56
N THR A 213 -4.27 12.70 5.21
CA THR A 213 -3.04 12.12 4.69
C THR A 213 -2.70 12.81 3.37
N GLN A 214 -1.65 13.63 3.38
CA GLN A 214 -1.26 14.42 2.21
C GLN A 214 -0.26 13.63 1.37
N LEU A 215 -0.59 13.41 0.10
CA LEU A 215 0.28 12.75 -0.85
C LEU A 215 1.34 13.72 -1.36
N VAL A 216 2.59 13.28 -1.33
CA VAL A 216 3.73 13.89 -2.00
C VAL A 216 4.25 12.86 -3.01
N ILE A 217 3.96 13.07 -4.29
CA ILE A 217 4.49 12.23 -5.36
C ILE A 217 5.90 12.69 -5.67
N LEU A 218 6.90 11.90 -5.29
CA LEU A 218 8.28 12.14 -5.70
C LEU A 218 8.50 11.50 -7.07
N ARG A 219 8.48 12.30 -8.13
CA ARG A 219 8.96 11.85 -9.44
C ARG A 219 10.46 12.15 -9.54
N GLY A 220 11.31 11.16 -9.26
CA GLY A 220 12.76 11.30 -9.41
C GLY A 220 13.55 10.05 -8.98
N SER A 221 14.72 9.84 -9.59
CA SER A 221 15.58 8.68 -9.33
C SER A 221 15.90 8.50 -7.84
N PRO A 222 15.82 7.27 -7.29
CA PRO A 222 15.80 6.98 -5.84
C PRO A 222 17.11 7.26 -5.06
N ALA A 223 18.13 7.86 -5.68
CA ALA A 223 19.51 7.77 -5.18
C ALA A 223 20.02 8.93 -4.29
N VAL A 224 19.28 10.03 -4.04
CA VAL A 224 19.96 11.30 -3.65
C VAL A 224 19.40 12.07 -2.42
N TRP A 225 18.48 11.55 -1.61
CA TRP A 225 17.83 12.43 -0.59
C TRP A 225 17.59 11.78 0.78
N ALA A 226 17.94 12.51 1.85
CA ALA A 226 17.57 12.25 3.24
C ALA A 226 16.53 13.28 3.71
N TRP A 227 15.67 12.86 4.63
CA TRP A 227 14.58 13.67 5.19
C TRP A 227 15.04 14.31 6.49
N ASP A 228 14.80 15.61 6.67
CA ASP A 228 15.02 16.31 7.93
C ASP A 228 13.80 17.18 8.22
N PHE A 229 12.92 16.68 9.10
CA PHE A 229 11.67 17.36 9.47
C PHE A 229 11.90 18.18 10.74
N HIS A 230 11.65 19.48 10.67
CA HIS A 230 11.57 20.34 11.84
C HIS A 230 10.13 20.83 12.00
N VAL A 231 9.70 21.01 13.25
CA VAL A 231 8.41 21.61 13.61
C VAL A 231 8.32 22.99 12.94
N GLY A 232 7.55 23.10 11.85
CA GLY A 232 7.48 24.30 11.01
C GLY A 232 7.37 24.06 9.49
N GLY A 233 7.50 22.82 9.00
CA GLY A 233 7.22 22.46 7.60
C GLY A 233 8.20 21.45 6.99
N LEU A 234 7.87 20.92 5.81
CA LEU A 234 8.78 20.07 5.02
C LEU A 234 9.94 20.91 4.48
N LYS A 235 11.17 20.58 4.88
CA LYS A 235 12.38 21.07 4.22
C LYS A 235 13.06 19.90 3.50
N PHE A 236 13.24 20.04 2.17
CA PHE A 236 14.02 19.10 1.37
C PHE A 236 15.49 19.53 1.43
N LYS A 237 16.39 18.64 1.89
CA LYS A 237 17.84 18.85 1.83
C LYS A 237 18.47 17.86 0.85
N PRO A 238 19.28 18.31 -0.12
CA PRO A 238 20.15 17.42 -0.89
C PRO A 238 21.11 16.67 0.02
N LEU A 239 21.25 15.36 -0.19
CA LEU A 239 22.48 14.70 0.21
C LEU A 239 23.58 15.30 -0.65
N ALA A 240 24.61 15.85 -0.01
CA ALA A 240 25.59 16.73 -0.64
C ALA A 240 26.25 16.15 -1.90
N SER A 241 26.64 17.08 -2.79
CA SER A 241 27.48 16.89 -3.99
C SER A 241 26.82 16.28 -5.22
N GLU A 242 25.93 17.02 -5.88
CA GLU A 242 25.95 17.07 -7.35
C GLU A 242 25.27 18.36 -7.85
N SER A 243 26.10 19.34 -8.22
CA SER A 243 25.73 20.67 -8.69
C SER A 243 25.27 20.70 -10.15
N LYS A 244 24.43 19.75 -10.57
CA LYS A 244 23.83 19.77 -11.92
C LYS A 244 22.32 19.77 -11.80
N GLY A 245 21.74 20.92 -12.14
CA GLY A 245 20.33 21.24 -11.96
C GLY A 245 19.40 20.15 -12.46
N PHE A 246 18.83 19.41 -11.53
CA PHE A 246 17.58 18.70 -11.73
C PHE A 246 16.46 19.55 -11.16
N ALA A 247 15.54 19.97 -12.03
CA ALA A 247 14.29 20.59 -11.60
C ALA A 247 13.41 19.51 -10.97
N PHE A 248 13.08 19.66 -9.69
CA PHE A 248 12.12 18.81 -9.00
C PHE A 248 10.71 19.39 -9.16
N TRP A 249 9.73 18.50 -9.34
CA TRP A 249 8.32 18.84 -9.34
C TRP A 249 7.70 18.24 -8.08
N VAL A 250 7.36 19.08 -7.11
CA VAL A 250 6.53 18.68 -5.97
C VAL A 250 5.09 18.96 -6.38
N GLU A 251 4.36 17.91 -6.76
CA GLU A 251 2.93 18.03 -7.00
C GLU A 251 2.19 17.74 -5.69
N LEU A 252 1.76 18.81 -5.01
CA LEU A 252 0.88 18.70 -3.86
C LEU A 252 -0.55 18.42 -4.36
N VAL A 253 -0.91 17.15 -4.44
CA VAL A 253 -2.27 16.76 -4.81
C VAL A 253 -3.15 16.82 -3.56
N ALA A 254 -3.85 17.95 -3.38
CA ALA A 254 -4.95 18.03 -2.42
C ALA A 254 -6.26 17.61 -3.12
N PRO A 255 -7.07 16.68 -2.56
CA PRO A 255 -8.34 16.32 -3.15
C PRO A 255 -9.32 17.50 -3.08
N GLY A 256 -9.78 17.98 -4.24
CA GLY A 256 -10.89 18.95 -4.35
C GLY A 256 -10.54 20.40 -4.70
N LEU A 257 -9.28 20.75 -5.02
CA LEU A 257 -8.94 22.05 -5.60
C LEU A 257 -8.47 21.91 -7.06
N PRO A 258 -8.83 22.86 -7.96
CA PRO A 258 -8.19 22.94 -9.28
C PRO A 258 -6.68 23.09 -9.07
N SER A 259 -5.89 22.35 -9.85
CA SER A 259 -4.43 22.26 -9.81
C SER A 259 -3.78 23.54 -9.28
N ALA A 260 -3.35 23.53 -8.03
CA ALA A 260 -2.68 24.67 -7.44
C ALA A 260 -1.24 24.74 -7.96
N GLY A 261 -0.98 25.75 -8.80
CA GLY A 261 0.26 26.50 -8.96
C GLY A 261 1.60 25.77 -8.88
N VAL A 262 2.33 25.80 -9.99
CA VAL A 262 3.77 25.50 -10.08
C VAL A 262 4.54 26.39 -9.11
N VAL A 263 5.09 25.82 -8.03
CA VAL A 263 6.12 26.48 -7.23
C VAL A 263 7.48 26.05 -7.76
N GLY A 264 8.03 26.83 -8.69
CA GLY A 264 9.41 26.68 -9.12
C GLY A 264 10.34 27.13 -8.00
N LEU A 265 11.10 26.21 -7.42
CA LEU A 265 12.22 26.57 -6.54
C LEU A 265 13.46 26.71 -7.42
N THR A 266 13.89 27.96 -7.64
CA THR A 266 15.23 28.25 -8.14
C THR A 266 16.25 27.92 -7.04
N PRO A 267 17.32 27.17 -7.35
CA PRO A 267 18.39 26.94 -6.39
C PRO A 267 19.06 28.28 -6.05
N ILE A 268 19.33 28.50 -4.76
CA ILE A 268 20.23 29.58 -4.29
C ILE A 268 21.66 29.06 -4.38
#